data_AF-A0A7V2QDR7-F1
#
_entry.id   AF-A0A7V2QDR7-F1
#
_cell.length_a   1.000
_cell.length_b   1.000
_cell.length_c   1.000
_cell.angle_alpha   90.00
_cell.angle_beta   90.00
_cell.angle_gamma   90.00
#
_symmetry.space_group_name_H-M   'P 1'
#
loop_
_entity.id
_entity.type
_entity.pdbx_description
1 polymer ?
#
loop_
_entity_poly.entity_id
_entity_poly.type
_entity_poly.pdbx_seq_one_letter_code
_entity_poly.pdbx_strand_id
1 'polypeptide(L)'
;MTQVMGTLKALGRVEEAKGWSAKGNPTQTVLRMAGKGLLAALIGYLGGTYSTNKQIPWFVYELTPTLQETFIATLMQGDGSEYADHFDYHTTSKKLSLGLSLLLAMNGYKFSVYEVAYERENWNDQYIVRVYKDKEAPERYAIGDLTARICIDRDPFTYDREYEYDLSVDVSLENFVGGSGLLCFHNTPFTNITMDLTPPSTLKDLPVIIGGEPQEATYGEFQREMDLLNRAFAEVMLEGDAKGRVFTFPIPTYNVTADFDWDNPNLEPVWAMTARYGIPYWANFINSDMRPEDARSMCCRLRLDTRELHKRVGGLFAAAPLTGSVGVVTINLPRLGYLSRDEREFRHRLERLMEIGRTSLEIKRKMLEQLTEQGLYPYSRHYLRGVKQRTGHYWTHHFSTIGLIGMHEACRNLLGVGIDHPDGKAFAIRTLKFMREVLARFQKETGHLYNLEATPAEGASFRLAKADKERFPDIITSGTETAPYYTNSTHLPVSFTDDLFEVLEHQDDLQTLYTGGTVVHIFLGEQLDDWRQARRLVRVVAENFRLPYFTLTPTFSICPVHGYIPGEHPFCPYDHTPEELERFGLRVG
;
A
#
# COMPACT_ATOMS: atom_id res chain seq x y z
N MET A 1 -6.91 -49.26 17.36
CA MET A 1 -6.16 -48.61 18.46
C MET A 1 -5.00 -49.46 18.98
N THR A 2 -5.20 -50.73 19.37
CA THR A 2 -4.17 -51.59 19.99
C THR A 2 -2.91 -51.81 19.14
N GLN A 3 -3.05 -51.85 17.81
CA GLN A 3 -1.94 -52.02 16.86
C GLN A 3 -1.12 -50.73 16.65
N VAL A 4 -1.77 -49.55 16.71
CA VAL A 4 -1.12 -48.22 16.67
C VAL A 4 -0.45 -47.90 18.01
N MET A 5 -1.01 -48.39 19.12
CA MET A 5 -0.45 -48.24 20.47
C MET A 5 0.78 -49.14 20.71
N GLY A 6 0.92 -50.25 19.96
CA GLY A 6 2.08 -51.14 20.04
C GLY A 6 3.38 -50.52 19.52
N THR A 7 3.31 -49.75 18.43
CA THR A 7 4.44 -49.07 17.78
C THR A 7 4.91 -47.82 18.53
N LEU A 8 4.07 -47.23 19.38
CA LEU A 8 4.40 -46.06 20.20
C LEU A 8 5.32 -46.37 21.39
N LYS A 9 5.61 -47.63 21.73
CA LYS A 9 6.45 -48.00 22.90
C LYS A 9 7.84 -47.35 22.89
N ALA A 10 8.41 -47.05 21.72
CA ALA A 10 9.69 -46.35 21.60
C ALA A 10 9.58 -44.82 21.79
N LEU A 11 8.40 -44.25 21.57
CA LEU A 11 8.14 -42.81 21.59
C LEU A 11 7.34 -42.35 22.82
N GLY A 12 6.77 -43.27 23.60
CA GLY A 12 6.01 -42.98 24.80
C GLY A 12 5.27 -44.18 25.39
N ARG A 13 4.41 -43.93 26.38
CA ARG A 13 3.45 -44.89 26.91
C ARG A 13 2.07 -44.25 27.04
N VAL A 14 1.02 -45.04 26.88
CA VAL A 14 -0.35 -44.63 27.19
C VAL A 14 -0.77 -45.37 28.46
N GLU A 15 -1.15 -44.62 29.49
CA GLU A 15 -1.60 -45.16 30.79
C GLU A 15 -3.02 -44.68 31.07
N GLU A 16 -3.87 -45.57 31.60
CA GLU A 16 -5.16 -45.14 32.15
C GLU A 16 -4.92 -44.38 33.46
N ALA A 17 -5.47 -43.19 33.56
CA ALA A 17 -5.42 -42.34 34.75
C ALA A 17 -6.82 -41.91 35.14
N LYS A 18 -7.04 -41.56 36.41
CA LYS A 18 -8.26 -40.83 36.79
C LYS A 18 -8.14 -39.39 36.27
N GLY A 19 -9.18 -38.91 35.58
CA GLY A 19 -9.23 -37.50 35.18
C GLY A 19 -9.17 -36.58 36.40
N TRP A 20 -8.83 -35.31 36.20
CA TRP A 20 -8.76 -34.34 37.29
C TRP A 20 -9.93 -33.35 37.21
N SER A 21 -10.55 -33.06 38.35
CA SER A 21 -11.60 -32.04 38.48
C SER A 21 -11.30 -31.17 39.69
N ALA A 22 -11.10 -29.86 39.45
CA ALA A 22 -10.90 -28.86 40.50
C ALA A 22 -12.04 -28.81 41.53
N LYS A 23 -13.26 -29.21 41.12
CA LYS A 23 -14.47 -29.20 41.96
C LYS A 23 -14.75 -30.56 42.64
N GLY A 24 -13.85 -31.54 42.53
CA GLY A 24 -14.01 -32.86 43.15
C GLY A 24 -15.05 -33.79 42.51
N ASN A 25 -15.61 -33.41 41.37
CA ASN A 25 -16.56 -34.26 40.63
C ASN A 25 -15.95 -35.62 40.23
N PRO A 26 -16.75 -36.70 40.16
CA PRO A 26 -16.31 -37.99 39.63
C PRO A 26 -15.82 -37.81 38.19
N THR A 27 -14.57 -38.17 37.92
CA THR A 27 -13.98 -38.11 36.60
C THR A 27 -13.95 -39.49 35.95
N GLN A 28 -14.13 -39.52 34.63
CA GLN A 28 -13.97 -40.75 33.86
C GLN A 28 -12.48 -41.17 33.82
N THR A 29 -12.24 -42.43 33.53
CA THR A 29 -10.88 -42.91 33.22
C THR A 29 -10.42 -42.22 31.94
N VAL A 30 -9.32 -41.47 32.03
CA VAL A 30 -8.69 -40.79 30.89
C VAL A 30 -7.45 -41.55 30.45
N LEU A 31 -7.17 -41.56 29.15
CA LEU A 31 -5.92 -42.09 28.62
C LEU A 31 -4.85 -41.00 28.65
N ARG A 32 -3.86 -41.14 29.53
CA ARG A 32 -2.71 -40.26 29.60
C ARG A 32 -1.61 -40.76 28.68
N MET A 33 -1.27 -39.97 27.66
CA MET A 33 -0.11 -40.22 26.81
C MET A 33 1.13 -39.53 27.38
N ALA A 34 2.13 -40.30 27.80
CA ALA A 34 3.43 -39.80 28.23
C ALA A 34 4.46 -40.05 27.12
N GLY A 35 4.81 -39.00 26.37
CA GLY A 35 5.88 -39.04 25.35
C GLY A 35 7.28 -39.11 25.98
N LYS A 36 8.23 -39.77 25.31
CA LYS A 36 9.66 -39.80 25.68
C LYS A 36 10.52 -39.30 24.52
N GLY A 37 11.60 -38.59 24.85
CA GLY A 37 12.61 -38.14 23.89
C GLY A 37 12.02 -37.28 22.75
N LEU A 38 12.22 -37.74 21.51
CA LEU A 38 11.89 -37.01 20.29
C LEU A 38 10.40 -36.65 20.17
N LEU A 39 9.47 -37.52 20.60
CA LEU A 39 8.03 -37.22 20.49
C LEU A 39 7.62 -36.06 21.41
N ALA A 40 8.16 -36.01 22.63
CA ALA A 40 7.89 -34.91 23.55
C ALA A 40 8.48 -33.59 23.01
N ALA A 41 9.68 -33.63 22.42
CA ALA A 41 10.29 -32.47 21.78
C ALA A 41 9.50 -32.00 20.54
N LEU A 42 9.04 -32.91 19.69
CA LEU A 42 8.25 -32.59 18.50
C LEU A 42 6.87 -32.04 18.86
N ILE A 43 6.16 -32.64 19.82
CA ILE A 43 4.86 -32.13 20.26
C ILE A 43 5.02 -30.76 20.93
N GLY A 44 6.05 -30.59 21.77
CA GLY A 44 6.35 -29.29 22.38
C GLY A 44 6.70 -28.21 21.35
N TYR A 45 7.47 -28.55 20.31
CA TYR A 45 7.83 -27.64 19.23
C TYR A 45 6.64 -27.29 18.34
N LEU A 46 5.84 -28.29 17.95
CA LEU A 46 4.75 -28.12 17.00
C LEU A 46 3.49 -27.54 17.65
N GLY A 47 3.10 -28.05 18.81
CA GLY A 47 1.83 -27.74 19.48
C GLY A 47 1.97 -26.93 20.78
N GLY A 48 3.20 -26.70 21.27
CA GLY A 48 3.48 -25.96 22.51
C GLY A 48 3.50 -26.83 23.77
N THR A 49 4.30 -26.44 24.75
CA THR A 49 4.57 -27.24 25.98
C THR A 49 3.71 -26.84 27.18
N TYR A 50 3.32 -25.57 27.28
CA TYR A 50 2.55 -25.01 28.41
C TYR A 50 1.18 -24.53 27.94
N SER A 51 0.19 -24.51 28.85
CA SER A 51 -1.19 -24.12 28.52
C SER A 51 -1.30 -22.72 27.90
N THR A 52 -0.40 -21.80 28.25
CA THR A 52 -0.34 -20.42 27.74
C THR A 52 0.32 -20.29 26.36
N ASN A 53 1.10 -21.29 25.93
CA ASN A 53 1.85 -21.26 24.66
C ASN A 53 1.50 -22.44 23.74
N LYS A 54 0.29 -22.99 23.85
CA LYS A 54 -0.22 -23.98 22.90
C LYS A 54 -0.51 -23.32 21.54
N GLN A 55 -0.46 -24.09 20.47
CA GLN A 55 -0.83 -23.62 19.13
C GLN A 55 -1.31 -24.78 18.24
N ILE A 56 -2.05 -24.46 17.19
CA ILE A 56 -2.34 -25.42 16.12
C ILE A 56 -1.05 -25.67 15.33
N PRO A 57 -0.59 -26.93 15.18
CA PRO A 57 0.58 -27.22 14.35
C PRO A 57 0.36 -26.77 12.90
N TRP A 58 1.36 -26.11 12.31
CA TRP A 58 1.24 -25.49 10.99
C TRP A 58 0.78 -26.46 9.89
N PHE A 59 1.18 -27.74 9.95
CA PHE A 59 0.83 -28.74 8.93
C PHE A 59 -0.67 -29.06 8.92
N VAL A 60 -1.41 -28.77 9.99
CA VAL A 60 -2.87 -28.97 10.06
C VAL A 60 -3.58 -28.10 9.02
N TYR A 61 -3.08 -26.88 8.76
CA TYR A 61 -3.64 -25.97 7.75
C TYR A 61 -3.41 -26.46 6.31
N GLU A 62 -2.46 -27.38 6.09
CA GLU A 62 -2.15 -27.96 4.79
C GLU A 62 -2.87 -29.29 4.54
N LEU A 63 -3.56 -29.83 5.55
CA LEU A 63 -4.33 -31.07 5.41
C LEU A 63 -5.52 -30.87 4.45
N THR A 64 -6.01 -31.97 3.88
CA THR A 64 -7.25 -31.93 3.10
C THR A 64 -8.43 -31.47 3.97
N PRO A 65 -9.46 -30.81 3.40
CA PRO A 65 -10.62 -30.34 4.18
C PRO A 65 -11.23 -31.43 5.06
N THR A 66 -11.35 -32.67 4.57
CA THR A 66 -11.84 -33.82 5.35
C THR A 66 -11.02 -34.11 6.61
N LEU A 67 -9.70 -33.96 6.53
CA LEU A 67 -8.80 -34.18 7.67
C LEU A 67 -8.79 -32.98 8.62
N GLN A 68 -8.94 -31.76 8.11
CA GLN A 68 -9.14 -30.56 8.94
C GLN A 68 -10.45 -30.66 9.74
N GLU A 69 -11.55 -31.03 9.09
CA GLU A 69 -12.84 -31.32 9.72
C GLU A 69 -12.73 -32.40 10.80
N THR A 70 -12.03 -33.50 10.50
CA THR A 70 -11.78 -34.57 11.47
C THR A 70 -11.00 -34.05 12.68
N PHE A 71 -9.98 -33.21 12.45
CA PHE A 71 -9.21 -32.59 13.52
C PHE A 71 -10.08 -31.68 14.39
N ILE A 72 -10.88 -30.78 13.78
CA ILE A 72 -11.79 -29.87 14.50
C ILE A 72 -12.78 -30.68 15.32
N ALA A 73 -13.46 -31.67 14.72
CA ALA A 73 -14.44 -32.50 15.42
C ALA A 73 -13.83 -33.25 16.60
N THR A 74 -12.63 -33.82 16.42
CA THR A 74 -11.90 -34.51 17.49
C THR A 74 -11.50 -33.56 18.61
N LEU A 75 -11.05 -32.35 18.27
CA LEU A 75 -10.68 -31.32 19.24
C LEU A 75 -11.89 -30.86 20.05
N MET A 76 -13.05 -30.64 19.41
CA MET A 76 -14.28 -30.25 20.09
C MET A 76 -14.84 -31.38 20.97
N GLN A 77 -14.76 -32.64 20.54
CA GLN A 77 -15.19 -33.78 21.35
C GLN A 77 -14.29 -34.03 22.56
N GLY A 78 -12.98 -33.77 22.43
CA GLY A 78 -12.01 -34.02 23.49
C GLY A 78 -11.99 -32.92 24.55
N ASP A 79 -11.84 -31.69 24.11
CA ASP A 79 -11.53 -30.52 24.96
C ASP A 79 -12.63 -29.45 24.94
N GLY A 80 -13.64 -29.59 24.08
CA GLY A 80 -14.78 -28.68 23.99
C GLY A 80 -15.89 -29.04 24.99
N SER A 81 -16.60 -28.02 25.47
CA SER A 81 -17.85 -28.18 26.22
C SER A 81 -19.03 -28.11 25.24
N GLU A 82 -19.80 -29.19 25.14
CA GLU A 82 -20.92 -29.28 24.21
C GLU A 82 -22.22 -28.70 24.80
N TYR A 83 -22.87 -27.84 24.03
CA TYR A 83 -24.19 -27.27 24.32
C TYR A 83 -25.18 -27.65 23.21
N ALA A 84 -26.44 -27.20 23.31
CA ALA A 84 -27.49 -27.58 22.36
C ALA A 84 -27.15 -27.14 20.92
N ASP A 85 -26.69 -25.92 20.73
CA ASP A 85 -26.47 -25.25 19.44
C ASP A 85 -25.00 -24.93 19.14
N HIS A 86 -24.09 -25.12 20.10
CA HIS A 86 -22.66 -24.78 19.96
C HIS A 86 -21.74 -25.68 20.80
N PHE A 87 -20.44 -25.52 20.58
CA PHE A 87 -19.35 -26.03 21.42
C PHE A 87 -18.52 -24.85 21.93
N ASP A 88 -18.15 -24.82 23.21
CA ASP A 88 -17.19 -23.85 23.74
C ASP A 88 -15.83 -24.51 23.99
N TYR A 89 -14.78 -23.99 23.36
CA TYR A 89 -13.39 -24.42 23.57
C TYR A 89 -12.64 -23.38 24.42
N HIS A 90 -12.17 -23.79 25.60
CA HIS A 90 -11.48 -22.90 26.54
C HIS A 90 -9.96 -23.06 26.45
N THR A 91 -9.22 -21.94 26.39
CA THR A 91 -7.75 -21.95 26.39
C THR A 91 -7.17 -20.71 27.07
N THR A 92 -5.99 -20.85 27.69
CA THR A 92 -5.19 -19.72 28.18
C THR A 92 -4.14 -19.27 27.17
N SER A 93 -4.08 -19.91 25.99
CA SER A 93 -3.17 -19.51 24.93
C SER A 93 -3.90 -18.72 23.84
N LYS A 94 -3.51 -17.45 23.72
CA LYS A 94 -3.95 -16.57 22.64
C LYS A 94 -3.61 -17.14 21.26
N LYS A 95 -2.43 -17.75 21.11
CA LYS A 95 -1.99 -18.39 19.85
C LYS A 95 -2.90 -19.55 19.45
N LEU A 96 -3.27 -20.40 20.41
CA LEU A 96 -4.20 -21.51 20.13
C LEU A 96 -5.59 -20.99 19.76
N SER A 97 -6.10 -19.98 20.47
CA SER A 97 -7.40 -19.37 20.18
C SER A 97 -7.46 -18.80 18.75
N LEU A 98 -6.47 -18.00 18.37
CA LEU A 98 -6.37 -17.42 17.02
C LEU A 98 -6.14 -18.50 15.95
N GLY A 99 -5.28 -19.48 16.24
CA GLY A 99 -5.00 -20.57 15.31
C GLY A 99 -6.21 -21.46 15.04
N LEU A 100 -6.99 -21.78 16.06
CA LEU A 100 -8.25 -22.52 15.92
C LEU A 100 -9.29 -21.69 15.16
N SER A 101 -9.41 -20.39 15.47
CA SER A 101 -10.30 -19.46 14.77
C SER A 101 -10.02 -19.43 13.26
N LEU A 102 -8.74 -19.37 12.87
CA LEU A 102 -8.34 -19.44 11.47
C LEU A 102 -8.73 -20.78 10.82
N LEU A 103 -8.49 -21.90 11.51
CA LEU A 103 -8.82 -23.23 11.01
C LEU A 103 -10.34 -23.41 10.83
N LEU A 104 -11.14 -22.90 11.76
CA LEU A 104 -12.60 -22.88 11.69
C LEU A 104 -13.09 -22.05 10.50
N ALA A 105 -12.54 -20.84 10.30
CA ALA A 105 -12.88 -19.98 9.17
C ALA A 105 -12.56 -20.65 7.82
N MET A 106 -11.40 -21.30 7.70
CA MET A 106 -11.02 -22.06 6.49
C MET A 106 -11.99 -23.18 6.14
N ASN A 107 -12.70 -23.74 7.12
CA ASN A 107 -13.66 -24.83 6.97
C ASN A 107 -15.12 -24.36 7.03
N GLY A 108 -15.38 -23.05 6.92
CA GLY A 108 -16.72 -22.49 6.88
C GLY A 108 -17.52 -22.62 8.19
N TYR A 109 -16.85 -22.79 9.32
CA TYR A 109 -17.51 -22.76 10.63
C TYR A 109 -17.83 -21.33 11.05
N LYS A 110 -18.99 -21.16 11.67
CA LYS A 110 -19.33 -19.94 12.40
C LYS A 110 -18.82 -20.06 13.82
N PHE A 111 -18.17 -19.02 14.34
CA PHE A 111 -17.66 -19.01 15.70
C PHE A 111 -17.54 -17.60 16.27
N SER A 112 -17.49 -17.50 17.60
CA SER A 112 -17.20 -16.28 18.37
C SER A 112 -16.04 -16.51 19.32
N VAL A 113 -15.28 -15.47 19.63
CA VAL A 113 -14.17 -15.53 20.60
C VAL A 113 -14.43 -14.54 21.71
N TYR A 114 -14.39 -15.01 22.96
CA TYR A 114 -14.54 -14.20 24.17
C TYR A 114 -13.23 -14.21 24.95
N GLU A 115 -12.88 -13.08 25.56
CA GLU A 115 -11.78 -12.97 26.52
C GLU A 115 -12.37 -12.73 27.92
N VAL A 116 -11.99 -13.57 28.87
CA VAL A 116 -12.41 -13.46 30.27
C VAL A 116 -11.18 -13.15 31.11
N ALA A 117 -11.11 -11.93 31.61
CA ALA A 117 -10.11 -11.50 32.56
C ALA A 117 -10.47 -12.02 33.96
N TYR A 118 -9.53 -12.65 34.65
CA TYR A 118 -9.71 -13.11 36.03
C TYR A 118 -8.95 -12.19 36.99
N GLU A 119 -9.66 -11.43 37.83
CA GLU A 119 -9.09 -10.60 38.91
C GLU A 119 -8.58 -11.43 40.11
N ARG A 120 -7.90 -12.56 39.85
CA ARG A 120 -7.28 -13.41 40.88
C ARG A 120 -5.78 -13.49 40.67
N GLU A 121 -5.02 -13.27 41.73
CA GLU A 121 -3.57 -13.42 41.74
C GLU A 121 -3.17 -14.82 41.21
N ASN A 122 -2.26 -14.85 40.23
CA ASN A 122 -1.73 -16.04 39.55
C ASN A 122 -2.67 -16.79 38.57
N TRP A 123 -3.75 -16.17 38.09
CA TRP A 123 -4.56 -16.70 36.98
C TRP A 123 -4.27 -15.96 35.67
N ASN A 124 -4.18 -16.70 34.55
CA ASN A 124 -4.05 -16.11 33.22
C ASN A 124 -5.45 -15.88 32.62
N ASP A 125 -5.57 -14.86 31.78
CA ASP A 125 -6.77 -14.61 30.98
C ASP A 125 -7.17 -15.85 30.16
N GLN A 126 -8.47 -16.09 30.04
CA GLN A 126 -9.01 -17.21 29.28
C GLN A 126 -9.69 -16.73 28.01
N TYR A 127 -9.41 -17.44 26.92
CA TYR A 127 -10.09 -17.32 25.64
C TYR A 127 -11.11 -18.44 25.49
N ILE A 128 -12.34 -18.08 25.17
CA ILE A 128 -13.44 -19.02 24.89
C ILE A 128 -13.76 -18.92 23.40
N VAL A 129 -13.54 -20.00 22.65
CA VAL A 129 -13.91 -20.08 21.23
C VAL A 129 -15.21 -20.87 21.13
N ARG A 130 -16.32 -20.16 20.87
CA ARG A 130 -17.65 -20.73 20.69
C ARG A 130 -17.87 -21.11 19.23
N VAL A 131 -18.01 -22.38 18.92
CA VAL A 131 -18.21 -22.92 17.57
C VAL A 131 -19.65 -23.39 17.39
N TYR A 132 -20.38 -22.82 16.43
CA TYR A 132 -21.78 -23.18 16.19
C TYR A 132 -21.91 -24.47 15.38
N LYS A 133 -22.86 -25.33 15.76
CA LYS A 133 -23.07 -26.64 15.12
C LYS A 133 -23.66 -26.54 13.72
N ASP A 134 -24.50 -25.54 13.48
CA ASP A 134 -25.11 -25.27 12.19
C ASP A 134 -24.29 -24.21 11.43
N LYS A 135 -23.61 -24.64 10.37
CA LYS A 135 -22.83 -23.77 9.49
C LYS A 135 -23.73 -22.87 8.62
N GLU A 136 -24.94 -23.34 8.30
CA GLU A 136 -25.87 -22.71 7.37
C GLU A 136 -26.94 -21.86 8.08
N ALA A 137 -27.04 -21.94 9.40
CA ALA A 137 -27.97 -21.14 10.20
C ALA A 137 -27.85 -19.64 9.85
N PRO A 138 -28.96 -18.92 9.57
CA PRO A 138 -28.92 -17.49 9.32
C PRO A 138 -28.20 -16.76 10.47
N GLU A 139 -27.35 -15.80 10.11
CA GLU A 139 -26.38 -15.16 11.00
C GLU A 139 -26.98 -14.76 12.36
N ARG A 140 -26.46 -15.35 13.42
CA ARG A 140 -26.55 -14.81 14.78
C ARG A 140 -25.15 -14.44 15.23
N TYR A 141 -24.60 -13.38 14.64
CA TYR A 141 -23.39 -12.80 15.19
C TYR A 141 -23.71 -12.16 16.54
N ALA A 142 -23.06 -12.66 17.59
CA ALA A 142 -23.05 -12.05 18.92
C ALA A 142 -21.58 -11.85 19.31
N ILE A 143 -21.08 -10.64 19.10
CA ILE A 143 -19.90 -10.09 19.78
C ILE A 143 -20.39 -9.59 21.13
N GLY A 144 -19.75 -9.99 22.23
CA GLY A 144 -20.18 -9.68 23.60
C GLY A 144 -20.54 -8.19 23.79
N ASP A 145 -21.65 -7.97 24.50
CA ASP A 145 -22.19 -6.70 24.99
C ASP A 145 -22.41 -5.53 24.02
N LEU A 146 -22.74 -5.82 22.75
CA LEU A 146 -23.63 -4.94 22.00
C LEU A 146 -24.83 -5.73 21.47
N THR A 147 -25.94 -5.67 22.23
CA THR A 147 -27.21 -5.55 21.53
C THR A 147 -27.15 -4.19 20.87
N ALA A 148 -26.86 -4.12 19.57
CA ALA A 148 -27.14 -2.92 18.82
C ALA A 148 -28.66 -2.72 18.79
N ARG A 149 -29.22 -2.17 19.88
CA ARG A 149 -30.11 -1.05 19.67
C ARG A 149 -29.25 -0.03 18.97
N ILE A 150 -29.74 0.54 17.88
CA ILE A 150 -29.25 1.84 17.48
C ILE A 150 -29.56 2.73 18.70
N CYS A 151 -28.56 2.98 19.55
CA CYS A 151 -28.57 4.15 20.40
C CYS A 151 -28.30 5.30 19.46
N ILE A 152 -29.31 5.67 18.66
CA ILE A 152 -29.41 7.07 18.27
C ILE A 152 -29.84 7.73 19.56
N ASP A 153 -28.88 8.25 20.31
CA ASP A 153 -29.22 9.41 21.10
C ASP A 153 -29.49 10.50 20.05
N ARG A 154 -30.77 10.74 19.78
CA ARG A 154 -31.15 11.94 19.03
C ARG A 154 -31.16 13.06 20.05
N ASP A 155 -29.97 13.56 20.36
CA ASP A 155 -29.91 14.92 20.83
C ASP A 155 -30.48 15.81 19.72
N PRO A 156 -31.46 16.68 20.02
CA PRO A 156 -31.77 17.78 19.15
C PRO A 156 -30.56 18.70 19.10
N PHE A 157 -29.62 18.34 18.24
CA PHE A 157 -28.52 19.19 17.86
C PHE A 157 -29.05 20.16 16.79
N THR A 158 -28.78 21.44 16.98
CA THR A 158 -29.04 22.45 15.96
C THR A 158 -27.70 22.80 15.32
N TYR A 159 -27.46 22.30 14.11
CA TYR A 159 -26.22 22.58 13.36
C TYR A 159 -26.38 23.86 12.55
N ASP A 160 -25.46 24.80 12.78
CA ASP A 160 -25.36 26.07 12.06
C ASP A 160 -24.71 25.93 10.67
N ARG A 161 -24.30 24.70 10.26
CA ARG A 161 -23.65 24.39 8.96
C ARG A 161 -24.56 23.53 8.07
N GLU A 162 -24.43 23.69 6.75
CA GLU A 162 -25.34 23.09 5.75
C GLU A 162 -25.17 21.56 5.58
N TYR A 163 -24.05 20.95 6.00
CA TYR A 163 -23.73 19.51 5.82
C TYR A 163 -22.81 18.94 6.92
N GLU A 164 -22.83 17.61 7.10
CA GLU A 164 -22.00 16.83 8.05
C GLU A 164 -21.29 15.67 7.33
N TYR A 165 -20.05 15.38 7.70
CA TYR A 165 -19.29 14.20 7.26
C TYR A 165 -18.62 13.53 8.46
N ASP A 166 -18.93 12.26 8.72
CA ASP A 166 -18.31 11.42 9.76
C ASP A 166 -17.06 10.72 9.17
N LEU A 167 -15.99 11.50 8.99
CA LEU A 167 -14.70 11.05 8.46
C LEU A 167 -13.58 11.14 9.52
N SER A 168 -13.96 11.26 10.80
CA SER A 168 -13.00 11.37 11.90
C SER A 168 -12.35 10.03 12.23
N VAL A 169 -11.06 10.09 12.53
CA VAL A 169 -10.27 8.95 13.01
C VAL A 169 -10.08 9.15 14.52
N ASP A 170 -10.94 8.52 15.33
CA ASP A 170 -10.95 8.70 16.78
C ASP A 170 -9.73 8.07 17.49
N VAL A 171 -9.05 7.13 16.81
CA VAL A 171 -7.95 6.35 17.39
C VAL A 171 -6.69 6.52 16.56
N SER A 172 -5.55 6.75 17.22
CA SER A 172 -4.25 6.99 16.58
C SER A 172 -3.69 5.86 15.68
N LEU A 173 -4.42 4.76 15.52
CA LEU A 173 -4.04 3.58 14.73
C LEU A 173 -4.93 3.38 13.48
N GLU A 174 -6.02 4.13 13.37
CA GLU A 174 -6.91 4.05 12.23
C GLU A 174 -6.42 4.98 11.11
N ASN A 175 -6.58 4.56 9.87
CA ASN A 175 -6.39 5.39 8.69
C ASN A 175 -7.69 5.38 7.89
N PHE A 176 -7.98 6.48 7.21
CA PHE A 176 -9.20 6.73 6.42
C PHE A 176 -9.64 5.56 5.50
N VAL A 177 -8.71 4.75 4.98
CA VAL A 177 -8.99 3.61 4.07
C VAL A 177 -8.94 2.24 4.78
N GLY A 178 -8.67 2.23 6.09
CA GLY A 178 -8.53 1.04 6.93
C GLY A 178 -9.73 0.72 7.81
N GLY A 179 -10.92 1.26 7.50
CA GLY A 179 -12.16 1.25 8.31
C GLY A 179 -12.78 -0.10 8.68
N SER A 180 -11.98 -1.13 8.92
CA SER A 180 -12.31 -2.20 9.85
C SER A 180 -11.01 -2.63 10.52
N GLY A 181 -10.87 -2.36 11.82
CA GLY A 181 -9.71 -2.72 12.65
C GLY A 181 -9.45 -4.23 12.80
N LEU A 182 -9.48 -4.98 11.71
CA LEU A 182 -9.33 -6.44 11.63
C LEU A 182 -8.25 -6.89 10.64
N LEU A 183 -7.65 -5.98 9.87
CA LEU A 183 -6.49 -6.28 9.01
C LEU A 183 -5.30 -5.43 9.43
N CYS A 184 -4.52 -5.98 10.37
CA CYS A 184 -3.21 -5.45 10.71
C CYS A 184 -2.24 -5.79 9.57
N PHE A 185 -2.15 -4.92 8.57
CA PHE A 185 -1.01 -4.90 7.67
C PHE A 185 0.17 -4.28 8.43
N HIS A 186 1.38 -4.84 8.30
CA HIS A 186 2.59 -4.24 8.89
C HIS A 186 2.83 -2.79 8.42
N ASN A 187 2.23 -2.40 7.29
CA ASN A 187 2.12 -1.03 6.77
C ASN A 187 0.70 -0.80 6.25
N THR A 188 0.13 0.40 6.45
CA THR A 188 -1.12 0.82 5.79
C THR A 188 -1.04 0.59 4.28
N PRO A 189 -2.12 0.15 3.60
CA PRO A 189 -2.10 -0.01 2.15
C PRO A 189 -1.69 1.30 1.47
N PHE A 190 -0.77 1.20 0.51
CA PHE A 190 -0.41 2.33 -0.35
C PHE A 190 -1.59 2.63 -1.26
N THR A 191 -2.30 3.72 -0.99
CA THR A 191 -3.50 4.12 -1.73
C THR A 191 -3.36 5.53 -2.29
N ASN A 192 -3.99 5.75 -3.43
CA ASN A 192 -4.03 7.06 -4.09
C ASN A 192 -5.44 7.31 -4.59
N ILE A 193 -5.90 8.54 -4.41
CA ILE A 193 -7.20 8.98 -4.88
C ILE A 193 -6.97 10.15 -5.84
N THR A 194 -7.55 10.04 -7.03
CA THR A 194 -7.60 11.15 -7.97
C THR A 194 -8.95 11.83 -7.83
N MET A 195 -8.91 13.12 -7.52
CA MET A 195 -10.06 13.96 -7.27
C MET A 195 -10.43 14.70 -8.56
N ASP A 196 -11.58 14.36 -9.14
CA ASP A 196 -12.16 15.11 -10.25
C ASP A 196 -12.88 16.35 -9.68
N LEU A 197 -12.58 17.53 -10.22
CA LEU A 197 -13.23 18.79 -9.84
C LEU A 197 -14.54 19.03 -10.58
N THR A 198 -14.71 18.39 -11.73
CA THR A 198 -15.91 18.51 -12.58
C THR A 198 -16.29 17.14 -13.13
N PRO A 199 -17.58 16.88 -13.39
CA PRO A 199 -18.02 15.65 -14.03
C PRO A 199 -17.23 15.39 -15.32
N PRO A 200 -16.58 14.22 -15.46
CA PRO A 200 -15.78 13.91 -16.64
C PRO A 200 -16.62 13.94 -17.91
N SER A 201 -16.06 14.44 -19.01
CA SER A 201 -16.78 14.58 -20.29
C SER A 201 -17.40 13.26 -20.80
N THR A 202 -16.78 12.13 -20.46
CA THR A 202 -17.24 10.78 -20.83
C THR A 202 -18.41 10.26 -19.98
N LEU A 203 -18.65 10.85 -18.80
CA LEU A 203 -19.71 10.45 -17.87
C LEU A 203 -20.80 11.49 -17.72
N LYS A 204 -20.50 12.77 -17.99
CA LYS A 204 -21.35 13.92 -17.73
C LYS A 204 -22.79 13.73 -18.22
N ASP A 205 -22.97 13.25 -19.46
CA ASP A 205 -24.29 13.10 -20.07
C ASP A 205 -24.91 11.71 -19.85
N LEU A 206 -24.27 10.85 -19.04
CA LEU A 206 -24.77 9.52 -18.72
C LEU A 206 -25.69 9.55 -17.48
N PRO A 207 -26.72 8.70 -17.45
CA PRO A 207 -27.52 8.46 -16.25
C PRO A 207 -26.64 8.06 -15.06
N VAL A 208 -26.93 8.62 -13.88
CA VAL A 208 -26.33 8.13 -12.64
C VAL A 208 -26.83 6.71 -12.36
N ILE A 209 -25.94 5.85 -11.86
CA ILE A 209 -26.30 4.49 -11.46
C ILE A 209 -26.44 4.43 -9.93
N ILE A 210 -27.64 4.11 -9.43
CA ILE A 210 -27.91 3.91 -8.00
C ILE A 210 -28.47 2.50 -7.81
N GLY A 211 -27.83 1.71 -6.93
CA GLY A 211 -28.25 0.31 -6.68
C GLY A 211 -28.12 -0.60 -7.91
N GLY A 212 -27.36 -0.21 -8.93
CA GLY A 212 -27.24 -0.91 -10.20
C GLY A 212 -28.23 -0.46 -11.28
N GLU A 213 -29.15 0.46 -10.94
CA GLU A 213 -30.20 0.94 -11.86
C GLU A 213 -29.90 2.37 -12.35
N PRO A 214 -30.03 2.64 -13.66
CA PRO A 214 -29.97 3.99 -14.21
C PRO A 214 -31.07 4.90 -13.66
N GLN A 215 -30.72 6.14 -13.34
CA GLN A 215 -31.64 7.18 -12.86
C GLN A 215 -32.01 8.15 -13.98
N GLU A 216 -33.02 9.01 -13.76
CA GLU A 216 -33.34 10.09 -14.71
C GLU A 216 -32.27 11.18 -14.74
N ALA A 217 -31.67 11.48 -13.59
CA ALA A 217 -30.60 12.46 -13.46
C ALA A 217 -29.28 11.94 -14.04
N THR A 218 -28.51 12.85 -14.64
CA THR A 218 -27.19 12.61 -15.24
C THR A 218 -26.06 13.02 -14.31
N TYR A 219 -24.85 12.47 -14.49
CA TYR A 219 -23.70 12.85 -13.67
C TYR A 219 -23.38 14.36 -13.73
N GLY A 220 -23.68 15.01 -14.86
CA GLY A 220 -23.47 16.44 -15.06
C GLY A 220 -24.31 17.35 -14.16
N GLU A 221 -25.39 16.82 -13.58
CA GLU A 221 -26.28 17.58 -12.68
C GLU A 221 -25.75 17.64 -11.24
N PHE A 222 -24.72 16.87 -10.90
CA PHE A 222 -24.20 16.73 -9.53
C PHE A 222 -22.88 17.51 -9.27
N GLN A 223 -22.67 18.65 -9.95
CA GLN A 223 -21.47 19.48 -9.73
C GLN A 223 -21.39 19.98 -8.28
N ARG A 224 -22.53 20.34 -7.68
CA ARG A 224 -22.59 20.81 -6.29
C ARG A 224 -22.08 19.74 -5.33
N GLU A 225 -22.48 18.49 -5.51
CA GLU A 225 -22.08 17.36 -4.68
C GLU A 225 -20.59 17.03 -4.86
N MET A 226 -20.07 17.17 -6.08
CA MET A 226 -18.63 17.05 -6.33
C MET A 226 -17.82 18.13 -5.62
N ASP A 227 -18.27 19.38 -5.65
CA ASP A 227 -17.62 20.49 -4.94
C ASP A 227 -17.62 20.24 -3.43
N LEU A 228 -18.75 19.81 -2.88
CA LEU A 228 -18.90 19.46 -1.46
C LEU A 228 -17.95 18.33 -1.06
N LEU A 229 -17.86 17.26 -1.85
CA LEU A 229 -16.96 16.14 -1.59
C LEU A 229 -15.48 16.55 -1.60
N ASN A 230 -15.05 17.33 -2.60
CA ASN A 230 -13.69 17.83 -2.71
C ASN A 230 -13.32 18.71 -1.53
N ARG A 231 -14.22 19.62 -1.16
CA ARG A 231 -14.06 20.52 -0.01
C ARG A 231 -13.94 19.74 1.29
N ALA A 232 -14.88 18.84 1.57
CA ALA A 232 -14.90 18.04 2.79
C ALA A 232 -13.65 17.16 2.92
N PHE A 233 -13.25 16.50 1.83
CA PHE A 233 -12.03 15.72 1.80
C PHE A 233 -10.80 16.57 2.13
N ALA A 234 -10.69 17.77 1.55
CA ALA A 234 -9.57 18.67 1.82
C ALA A 234 -9.58 19.23 3.24
N GLU A 235 -10.75 19.52 3.81
CA GLU A 235 -10.90 19.95 5.22
C GLU A 235 -10.38 18.87 6.19
N VAL A 236 -10.75 17.60 5.97
CA VAL A 236 -10.24 16.46 6.78
C VAL A 236 -8.73 16.28 6.62
N MET A 237 -8.21 16.32 5.38
CA MET A 237 -6.78 16.21 5.13
C MET A 237 -5.97 17.38 5.74
N LEU A 238 -6.58 18.56 5.85
CA LEU A 238 -5.99 19.74 6.49
C LEU A 238 -5.97 19.65 8.02
N GLU A 239 -6.97 19.00 8.61
CA GLU A 239 -7.01 18.72 10.06
C GLU A 239 -5.89 17.76 10.47
N GLY A 240 -5.67 16.73 9.65
CA GLY A 240 -4.66 15.70 9.88
C GLY A 240 -5.16 14.56 10.77
N ASP A 241 -4.25 13.68 11.17
CA ASP A 241 -4.55 12.59 12.10
C ASP A 241 -4.90 13.09 13.51
N ALA A 242 -5.20 12.18 14.44
CA ALA A 242 -5.51 12.52 15.84
C ALA A 242 -4.41 13.33 16.58
N LYS A 243 -3.23 13.53 15.97
CA LYS A 243 -2.12 14.34 16.47
C LYS A 243 -1.80 15.53 15.55
N GLY A 244 -2.67 15.85 14.60
CA GLY A 244 -2.50 16.91 13.62
C GLY A 244 -1.40 16.65 12.59
N ARG A 245 -1.03 15.38 12.36
CA ARG A 245 -0.01 15.00 11.38
C ARG A 245 -0.66 14.79 10.02
N VAL A 246 0.12 14.99 8.95
CA VAL A 246 -0.35 14.66 7.61
C VAL A 246 -0.67 13.16 7.50
N PHE A 247 -1.77 12.83 6.83
CA PHE A 247 -2.05 11.46 6.44
C PHE A 247 -1.07 11.00 5.38
N THR A 248 -0.36 9.90 5.63
CA THR A 248 0.50 9.28 4.61
C THR A 248 -0.30 8.72 3.44
N PHE A 249 -1.50 8.18 3.73
CA PHE A 249 -2.41 7.62 2.75
C PHE A 249 -3.87 7.96 3.07
N PRO A 250 -4.73 8.14 2.06
CA PRO A 250 -4.41 8.07 0.63
C PRO A 250 -3.62 9.29 0.17
N ILE A 251 -2.78 9.13 -0.86
CA ILE A 251 -2.16 10.26 -1.55
C ILE A 251 -3.23 10.90 -2.45
N PRO A 252 -3.60 12.17 -2.24
CA PRO A 252 -4.58 12.83 -3.11
C PRO A 252 -3.90 13.41 -4.34
N THR A 253 -4.59 13.35 -5.48
CA THR A 253 -4.14 13.89 -6.76
C THR A 253 -5.22 14.78 -7.36
N TYR A 254 -4.86 15.99 -7.79
CA TYR A 254 -5.75 16.89 -8.53
C TYR A 254 -5.23 17.16 -9.93
N ASN A 255 -6.14 17.14 -10.91
CA ASN A 255 -5.83 17.40 -12.30
C ASN A 255 -5.94 18.91 -12.59
N VAL A 256 -4.90 19.50 -13.16
CA VAL A 256 -4.89 20.90 -13.60
C VAL A 256 -5.03 20.95 -15.11
N THR A 257 -6.13 21.49 -15.61
CA THR A 257 -6.44 21.63 -17.04
C THR A 257 -6.36 23.09 -17.50
N ALA A 258 -6.42 23.32 -18.81
CA ALA A 258 -6.37 24.68 -19.37
C ALA A 258 -7.56 25.56 -18.94
N ASP A 259 -8.68 24.94 -18.59
CA ASP A 259 -9.91 25.56 -18.09
C ASP A 259 -10.05 25.53 -16.55
N PHE A 260 -8.98 25.20 -15.84
CA PHE A 260 -8.98 25.14 -14.38
C PHE A 260 -9.34 26.50 -13.76
N ASP A 261 -10.38 26.53 -12.92
CA ASP A 261 -10.82 27.73 -12.20
C ASP A 261 -9.96 27.98 -10.96
N TRP A 262 -8.91 28.78 -11.13
CA TRP A 262 -8.00 29.16 -10.05
C TRP A 262 -8.68 29.97 -8.94
N ASP A 263 -9.77 30.68 -9.24
CA ASP A 263 -10.45 31.56 -8.29
C ASP A 263 -11.70 30.91 -7.68
N ASN A 264 -11.89 29.61 -7.89
CA ASN A 264 -12.97 28.84 -7.28
C ASN A 264 -12.88 28.85 -5.73
N PRO A 265 -13.85 29.44 -5.02
CA PRO A 265 -13.83 29.51 -3.56
C PRO A 265 -13.96 28.14 -2.88
N ASN A 266 -14.52 27.12 -3.55
CA ASN A 266 -14.63 25.77 -3.01
C ASN A 266 -13.27 25.07 -2.87
N LEU A 267 -12.23 25.58 -3.53
CA LEU A 267 -10.87 25.02 -3.48
C LEU A 267 -10.00 25.65 -2.39
N GLU A 268 -10.49 26.61 -1.60
CA GLU A 268 -9.70 27.20 -0.51
C GLU A 268 -9.09 26.15 0.43
N PRO A 269 -9.83 25.12 0.91
CA PRO A 269 -9.24 24.07 1.74
C PRO A 269 -8.16 23.24 1.02
N VAL A 270 -8.31 23.03 -0.31
CA VAL A 270 -7.29 22.34 -1.13
C VAL A 270 -5.99 23.13 -1.13
N TRP A 271 -6.07 24.45 -1.30
CA TRP A 271 -4.90 25.32 -1.25
C TRP A 271 -4.29 25.41 0.15
N ALA A 272 -5.12 25.43 1.20
CA ALA A 272 -4.66 25.45 2.58
C ALA A 272 -3.90 24.16 2.95
N MET A 273 -4.41 22.98 2.57
CA MET A 273 -3.67 21.72 2.80
C MET A 273 -2.38 21.66 1.96
N THR A 274 -2.37 22.26 0.77
CA THR A 274 -1.17 22.38 -0.07
C THR A 274 -0.11 23.24 0.59
N ALA A 275 -0.52 24.36 1.18
CA ALA A 275 0.35 25.29 1.87
C ALA A 275 0.99 24.67 3.13
N ARG A 276 0.20 23.92 3.90
CA ARG A 276 0.59 23.31 5.17
C ARG A 276 1.41 22.03 5.03
N TYR A 277 0.94 21.10 4.20
CA TYR A 277 1.47 19.73 4.15
C TYR A 277 2.08 19.37 2.79
N GLY A 278 1.94 20.23 1.78
CA GLY A 278 2.41 19.93 0.42
C GLY A 278 1.56 18.92 -0.35
N ILE A 279 0.42 18.50 0.19
CA ILE A 279 -0.57 17.69 -0.52
C ILE A 279 -1.66 18.59 -1.11
N PRO A 280 -2.19 18.33 -2.31
CA PRO A 280 -2.09 17.09 -3.07
C PRO A 280 -0.93 17.08 -4.06
N TYR A 281 -0.77 15.95 -4.75
CA TYR A 281 -0.01 15.90 -5.97
C TYR A 281 -0.80 16.54 -7.12
N TRP A 282 -0.10 17.26 -7.99
CA TRP A 282 -0.69 18.00 -9.11
C TRP A 282 -0.34 17.34 -10.44
N ALA A 283 -1.36 16.88 -11.16
CA ALA A 283 -1.23 16.36 -12.51
C ALA A 283 -1.45 17.49 -13.53
N ASN A 284 -0.40 17.88 -14.25
CA ASN A 284 -0.45 19.04 -15.16
C ASN A 284 -0.89 18.65 -16.58
N PHE A 285 -2.11 19.01 -16.95
CA PHE A 285 -2.65 18.84 -18.30
C PHE A 285 -2.65 20.13 -19.14
N ILE A 286 -2.25 21.29 -18.60
CA ILE A 286 -2.22 22.56 -19.35
C ILE A 286 -1.29 22.47 -20.56
N ASN A 287 -0.04 22.06 -20.32
CA ASN A 287 1.00 21.98 -21.35
C ASN A 287 1.19 20.54 -21.88
N SER A 288 0.11 19.77 -21.93
CA SER A 288 0.08 18.35 -22.27
C SER A 288 -0.67 18.08 -23.58
N ASP A 289 -0.18 17.12 -24.38
CA ASP A 289 -0.92 16.58 -25.53
C ASP A 289 -2.06 15.61 -25.12
N MET A 290 -2.20 15.31 -23.83
CA MET A 290 -3.19 14.38 -23.27
C MET A 290 -4.27 15.11 -22.49
N ARG A 291 -5.48 14.55 -22.45
CA ARG A 291 -6.58 15.01 -21.60
C ARG A 291 -6.65 14.18 -20.30
N PRO A 292 -7.28 14.68 -19.22
CA PRO A 292 -7.45 13.94 -17.97
C PRO A 292 -8.12 12.57 -18.15
N GLU A 293 -9.08 12.46 -19.07
CA GLU A 293 -9.79 11.21 -19.36
C GLU A 293 -8.89 10.14 -20.00
N ASP A 294 -7.79 10.56 -20.61
CA ASP A 294 -6.82 9.68 -21.26
C ASP A 294 -5.79 9.11 -20.26
N ALA A 295 -5.71 9.65 -19.03
CA ALA A 295 -4.61 9.42 -18.08
C ALA A 295 -5.05 8.84 -16.72
N ARG A 296 -6.17 8.11 -16.69
CA ARG A 296 -6.69 7.50 -15.46
C ARG A 296 -6.02 6.16 -15.18
N SER A 297 -4.85 6.15 -14.55
CA SER A 297 -4.36 4.99 -13.80
C SER A 297 -3.07 5.26 -13.01
N MET A 298 -3.14 4.95 -11.69
CA MET A 298 -2.05 4.54 -10.80
C MET A 298 -0.88 5.53 -10.57
N CYS A 299 -1.05 6.62 -9.81
CA CYS A 299 0.02 7.50 -9.25
C CYS A 299 1.11 8.07 -10.18
N CYS A 300 1.11 7.61 -11.42
CA CYS A 300 2.23 7.56 -12.33
C CYS A 300 1.58 7.82 -13.69
N ARG A 301 1.72 9.04 -14.20
CA ARG A 301 1.09 9.48 -15.45
C ARG A 301 1.44 8.52 -16.60
N LEU A 302 0.54 7.57 -16.86
CA LEU A 302 0.66 6.61 -17.94
C LEU A 302 0.38 7.32 -19.26
N ARG A 303 1.44 7.51 -20.07
CA ARG A 303 1.30 8.05 -21.43
C ARG A 303 0.87 6.92 -22.36
N LEU A 304 -0.42 6.63 -22.38
CA LEU A 304 -1.04 5.73 -23.33
C LEU A 304 -1.29 6.48 -24.65
N ASP A 305 -0.75 6.00 -25.77
CA ASP A 305 -1.26 6.43 -27.08
C ASP A 305 -2.67 5.84 -27.25
N THR A 306 -3.67 6.68 -26.99
CA THR A 306 -5.08 6.30 -27.03
C THR A 306 -5.53 5.87 -28.43
N ARG A 307 -4.77 6.13 -29.51
CA ARG A 307 -5.13 5.65 -30.87
C ARG A 307 -4.95 4.14 -31.01
N GLU A 308 -3.96 3.56 -30.35
CA GLU A 308 -3.73 2.10 -30.29
C GLU A 308 -4.75 1.44 -29.35
N LEU A 309 -5.14 2.11 -28.26
CA LEU A 309 -6.12 1.58 -27.30
C LEU A 309 -7.55 1.65 -27.84
N HIS A 310 -7.97 2.77 -28.45
CA HIS A 310 -9.28 2.92 -29.08
C HIS A 310 -9.51 1.92 -30.23
N LYS A 311 -8.46 1.54 -30.96
CA LYS A 311 -8.55 0.48 -31.98
C LYS A 311 -8.81 -0.91 -31.37
N ARG A 312 -8.47 -1.13 -30.10
CA ARG A 312 -8.64 -2.42 -29.41
C ARG A 312 -9.83 -2.46 -28.44
N VAL A 313 -10.37 -1.30 -28.04
CA VAL A 313 -11.37 -1.16 -26.98
C VAL A 313 -12.63 -0.51 -27.54
N GLY A 314 -13.41 -1.27 -28.30
CA GLY A 314 -14.81 -0.96 -28.52
C GLY A 314 -15.62 -1.38 -27.28
N GLY A 315 -16.24 -0.43 -26.57
CA GLY A 315 -17.21 -0.72 -25.52
C GLY A 315 -17.28 0.31 -24.39
N LEU A 316 -18.51 0.53 -23.91
CA LEU A 316 -19.05 1.55 -22.99
C LEU A 316 -18.38 1.69 -21.61
N PHE A 317 -17.32 0.92 -21.32
CA PHE A 317 -16.51 1.00 -20.10
C PHE A 317 -15.04 1.07 -20.51
N ALA A 318 -14.58 2.30 -20.77
CA ALA A 318 -13.20 2.59 -21.13
C ALA A 318 -12.24 2.02 -20.08
N ALA A 319 -11.14 1.41 -20.53
CA ALA A 319 -10.20 0.57 -19.77
C ALA A 319 -9.43 1.25 -18.62
N ALA A 320 -9.81 2.47 -18.22
CA ALA A 320 -9.13 3.28 -17.22
C ALA A 320 -8.97 2.59 -15.85
N PRO A 321 -9.99 1.95 -15.25
CA PRO A 321 -9.82 1.37 -13.91
C PRO A 321 -9.19 -0.04 -13.88
N LEU A 322 -8.89 -0.66 -15.04
CA LEU A 322 -8.48 -2.08 -15.13
C LEU A 322 -7.07 -2.26 -15.72
N THR A 323 -6.14 -1.42 -15.29
CA THR A 323 -4.75 -1.41 -15.77
C THR A 323 -3.76 -1.20 -14.61
N GLY A 324 -2.48 -1.43 -14.88
CA GLY A 324 -1.40 -1.34 -13.90
C GLY A 324 -0.09 -1.82 -14.51
N SER A 325 0.83 -2.32 -13.68
CA SER A 325 2.07 -2.95 -14.14
C SER A 325 2.16 -4.39 -13.66
N VAL A 326 2.60 -5.32 -14.53
CA VAL A 326 2.88 -6.70 -14.12
C VAL A 326 4.14 -6.78 -13.25
N GLY A 327 5.00 -5.76 -13.32
CA GLY A 327 6.22 -5.65 -12.54
C GLY A 327 7.15 -4.57 -13.09
N VAL A 328 8.11 -4.19 -12.25
CA VAL A 328 9.13 -3.19 -12.55
C VAL A 328 10.51 -3.83 -12.51
N VAL A 329 11.33 -3.57 -13.53
CA VAL A 329 12.77 -3.86 -13.53
C VAL A 329 13.52 -2.54 -13.62
N THR A 330 14.31 -2.20 -12.60
CA THR A 330 15.08 -0.95 -12.54
C THR A 330 16.53 -1.18 -12.94
N ILE A 331 17.01 -0.39 -13.90
CA ILE A 331 18.39 -0.43 -14.37
C ILE A 331 19.27 0.45 -13.47
N ASN A 332 20.34 -0.12 -12.93
CA ASN A 332 21.38 0.58 -12.19
C ASN A 332 22.32 1.30 -13.19
N LEU A 333 22.03 2.56 -13.49
CA LEU A 333 22.82 3.36 -14.42
C LEU A 333 24.23 3.72 -13.90
N PRO A 334 24.46 4.00 -12.60
CA PRO A 334 25.80 4.28 -12.07
C PRO A 334 26.79 3.17 -12.39
N ARG A 335 26.41 1.91 -12.15
CA ARG A 335 27.23 0.74 -12.50
C ARG A 335 27.50 0.67 -13.99
N LEU A 336 26.51 0.99 -14.83
CA LEU A 336 26.72 1.04 -16.29
C LEU A 336 27.71 2.12 -16.68
N GLY A 337 27.60 3.32 -16.09
CA GLY A 337 28.52 4.43 -16.33
C GLY A 337 29.95 4.05 -15.97
N TYR A 338 30.15 3.48 -14.79
CA TYR A 338 31.46 3.04 -14.30
C TYR A 338 32.09 1.94 -15.17
N LEU A 339 31.30 0.98 -15.64
CA LEU A 339 31.81 -0.15 -16.44
C LEU A 339 32.00 0.18 -17.94
N SER A 340 31.65 1.39 -18.38
CA SER A 340 31.69 1.76 -19.79
C SER A 340 32.81 2.75 -20.05
N ARG A 341 33.54 2.56 -21.15
CA ARG A 341 34.62 3.50 -21.54
C ARG A 341 34.10 4.74 -22.25
N ASP A 342 32.97 4.59 -22.96
CA ASP A 342 32.35 5.65 -23.73
C ASP A 342 30.83 5.43 -23.82
N GLU A 343 30.14 6.44 -24.36
CA GLU A 343 28.68 6.43 -24.52
C GLU A 343 28.18 5.32 -25.45
N ARG A 344 28.99 4.84 -26.40
CA ARG A 344 28.61 3.75 -27.30
C ARG A 344 28.59 2.41 -26.55
N GLU A 345 29.62 2.15 -25.75
CA GLU A 345 29.69 0.97 -24.89
C GLU A 345 28.58 1.00 -23.83
N PHE A 346 28.31 2.17 -23.24
CA PHE A 346 27.20 2.37 -22.32
C PHE A 346 25.85 1.96 -22.93
N ARG A 347 25.53 2.46 -24.13
CA ARG A 347 24.26 2.13 -24.82
C ARG A 347 24.14 0.65 -25.13
N HIS A 348 25.22 0.01 -25.59
CA HIS A 348 25.20 -1.43 -25.88
C HIS A 348 24.94 -2.27 -24.62
N ARG A 349 25.57 -1.91 -23.50
CA ARG A 349 25.35 -2.58 -22.21
C ARG A 349 23.93 -2.32 -21.68
N LEU A 350 23.44 -1.08 -21.81
CA LEU A 350 22.09 -0.69 -21.42
C LEU A 350 21.03 -1.51 -22.17
N GLU A 351 21.14 -1.61 -23.49
CA GLU A 351 20.20 -2.40 -24.31
C GLU A 351 20.18 -3.87 -23.89
N ARG A 352 21.35 -4.48 -23.68
CA ARG A 352 21.46 -5.85 -23.19
C ARG A 352 20.76 -6.03 -21.83
N LEU A 353 20.91 -5.09 -20.90
CA LEU A 353 20.20 -5.16 -19.61
C LEU A 353 18.69 -4.98 -19.78
N MET A 354 18.25 -4.11 -20.69
CA MET A 354 16.83 -3.96 -21.01
C MET A 354 16.23 -5.22 -21.63
N GLU A 355 16.97 -5.95 -22.47
CA GLU A 355 16.54 -7.25 -23.01
C GLU A 355 16.39 -8.33 -21.93
N ILE A 356 17.28 -8.33 -20.93
CA ILE A 356 17.16 -9.19 -19.75
C ILE A 356 15.92 -8.79 -18.94
N GLY A 357 15.71 -7.49 -18.73
CA GLY A 357 14.51 -6.95 -18.06
C GLY A 357 13.22 -7.36 -18.77
N ARG A 358 13.18 -7.22 -20.10
CA ARG A 358 12.08 -7.70 -20.95
C ARG A 358 11.81 -9.17 -20.72
N THR A 359 12.85 -10.01 -20.79
CA THR A 359 12.72 -11.46 -20.62
C THR A 359 12.13 -11.80 -19.24
N SER A 360 12.59 -11.14 -18.18
CA SER A 360 12.06 -11.30 -16.82
C SER A 360 10.57 -10.93 -16.74
N LEU A 361 10.19 -9.78 -17.30
CA LEU A 361 8.81 -9.29 -17.27
C LEU A 361 7.86 -10.17 -18.09
N GLU A 362 8.30 -10.68 -19.24
CA GLU A 362 7.53 -11.62 -20.07
C GLU A 362 7.32 -12.98 -19.38
N ILE A 363 8.34 -13.50 -18.69
CA ILE A 363 8.20 -14.71 -17.86
C ILE A 363 7.19 -14.46 -16.74
N LYS A 364 7.28 -13.31 -16.06
CA LYS A 364 6.35 -12.95 -14.98
C LYS A 364 4.91 -12.83 -15.49
N ARG A 365 4.69 -12.20 -16.65
CA ARG A 365 3.37 -12.10 -17.28
C ARG A 365 2.76 -13.47 -17.55
N LYS A 366 3.53 -14.40 -18.14
CA LYS A 366 3.07 -15.77 -18.38
C LYS A 366 2.66 -16.48 -17.08
N MET A 367 3.44 -16.31 -16.02
CA MET A 367 3.13 -16.87 -14.70
C MET A 367 1.85 -16.27 -14.12
N LEU A 368 1.68 -14.94 -14.18
CA LEU A 368 0.47 -14.26 -13.70
C LEU A 368 -0.78 -14.76 -14.42
N GLU A 369 -0.75 -14.90 -15.75
CA GLU A 369 -1.87 -15.47 -16.51
C GLU A 369 -2.23 -16.89 -16.02
N GLN A 370 -1.22 -17.77 -15.89
CA GLN A 370 -1.43 -19.15 -15.44
C GLN A 370 -2.03 -19.23 -14.04
N LEU A 371 -1.46 -18.48 -13.08
CA LEU A 371 -1.92 -18.46 -11.69
C LEU A 371 -3.31 -17.82 -11.55
N THR A 372 -3.63 -16.82 -12.38
CA THR A 372 -4.97 -16.21 -12.41
C THR A 372 -6.01 -17.22 -12.90
N GLU A 373 -5.68 -17.98 -13.95
CA GLU A 373 -6.56 -19.03 -14.48
C GLU A 373 -6.77 -20.16 -13.46
N GLN A 374 -5.74 -20.52 -12.71
CA GLN A 374 -5.78 -21.52 -11.62
C GLN A 374 -6.51 -21.02 -10.36
N GLY A 375 -6.94 -19.75 -10.32
CA GLY A 375 -7.74 -19.20 -9.22
C GLY A 375 -6.94 -18.61 -8.06
N LEU A 376 -5.63 -18.43 -8.17
CA LEU A 376 -4.80 -17.83 -7.11
C LEU A 376 -5.10 -16.34 -6.88
N TYR A 377 -5.60 -15.64 -7.92
CA TYR A 377 -5.95 -14.22 -7.86
C TYR A 377 -7.45 -14.01 -8.08
N PRO A 378 -8.33 -14.41 -7.12
CA PRO A 378 -9.77 -14.42 -7.33
C PRO A 378 -10.36 -13.03 -7.59
N TYR A 379 -9.89 -12.00 -6.88
CA TYR A 379 -10.32 -10.60 -7.09
C TYR A 379 -9.92 -10.09 -8.48
N SER A 380 -8.63 -10.21 -8.84
CA SER A 380 -8.15 -9.80 -10.17
C SER A 380 -8.86 -10.58 -11.27
N ARG A 381 -9.07 -11.88 -11.11
CA ARG A 381 -9.83 -12.71 -12.05
C ARG A 381 -11.26 -12.19 -12.23
N HIS A 382 -11.94 -11.83 -11.15
CA HIS A 382 -13.29 -11.28 -11.19
C HIS A 382 -13.33 -9.96 -11.96
N TYR A 383 -12.51 -8.97 -11.59
CA TYR A 383 -12.54 -7.63 -12.22
C TYR A 383 -11.98 -7.63 -13.65
N LEU A 384 -11.01 -8.49 -13.97
CA LEU A 384 -10.40 -8.59 -15.30
C LEU A 384 -11.15 -9.57 -16.22
N ARG A 385 -12.26 -10.18 -15.79
CA ARG A 385 -13.03 -11.15 -16.62
C ARG A 385 -13.44 -10.58 -17.97
N GLY A 386 -13.85 -9.31 -18.00
CA GLY A 386 -14.26 -8.64 -19.24
C GLY A 386 -13.08 -8.40 -20.19
N VAL A 387 -11.89 -8.15 -19.65
CA VAL A 387 -10.65 -8.06 -20.44
C VAL A 387 -10.34 -9.42 -21.04
N LYS A 388 -10.30 -10.47 -20.21
CA LYS A 388 -10.06 -11.86 -20.62
C LYS A 388 -10.99 -12.32 -21.75
N GLN A 389 -12.29 -12.02 -21.64
CA GLN A 389 -13.28 -12.37 -22.67
C GLN A 389 -13.02 -11.68 -24.02
N ARG A 390 -12.54 -10.44 -24.01
CA ARG A 390 -12.28 -9.66 -25.23
C ARG A 390 -10.93 -9.94 -25.86
N THR A 391 -9.89 -10.15 -25.04
CA THR A 391 -8.49 -10.20 -25.50
C THR A 391 -7.86 -11.58 -25.40
N GLY A 392 -8.52 -12.53 -24.73
CA GLY A 392 -7.96 -13.86 -24.43
C GLY A 392 -7.01 -13.90 -23.24
N HIS A 393 -6.69 -12.76 -22.61
CA HIS A 393 -5.73 -12.66 -21.50
C HIS A 393 -6.23 -11.71 -20.40
N TYR A 394 -5.91 -11.97 -19.13
CA TYR A 394 -6.35 -11.12 -18.01
C TYR A 394 -5.57 -9.80 -17.95
N TRP A 395 -4.26 -9.88 -18.18
CA TRP A 395 -3.30 -8.80 -17.90
C TRP A 395 -2.94 -7.99 -19.16
N THR A 396 -3.77 -8.03 -20.22
CA THR A 396 -3.49 -7.37 -21.51
C THR A 396 -3.19 -5.87 -21.38
N HIS A 397 -3.93 -5.17 -20.53
CA HIS A 397 -3.76 -3.73 -20.34
C HIS A 397 -2.62 -3.36 -19.39
N HIS A 398 -2.02 -4.33 -18.70
CA HIS A 398 -0.95 -4.05 -17.74
C HIS A 398 0.41 -3.92 -18.43
N PHE A 399 1.17 -2.90 -18.04
CA PHE A 399 2.50 -2.60 -18.56
C PHE A 399 3.57 -3.55 -18.04
N SER A 400 4.60 -3.75 -18.86
CA SER A 400 5.91 -4.27 -18.48
C SER A 400 6.84 -3.08 -18.25
N THR A 401 7.13 -2.75 -17.00
CA THR A 401 7.81 -1.49 -16.67
C THR A 401 9.32 -1.68 -16.56
N ILE A 402 10.07 -0.87 -17.31
CA ILE A 402 11.52 -0.74 -17.14
C ILE A 402 11.80 0.66 -16.61
N GLY A 403 12.41 0.73 -15.43
CA GLY A 403 12.81 1.98 -14.81
C GLY A 403 14.32 2.14 -14.74
N LEU A 404 14.76 3.27 -14.20
CA LEU A 404 16.18 3.58 -14.01
C LEU A 404 16.40 4.32 -12.68
N ILE A 405 17.64 4.30 -12.22
CA ILE A 405 18.10 5.06 -11.06
C ILE A 405 19.52 5.57 -11.28
N GLY A 406 19.87 6.70 -10.67
CA GLY A 406 21.25 7.17 -10.52
C GLY A 406 21.83 7.79 -11.79
N MET A 407 21.06 8.54 -12.56
CA MET A 407 21.62 9.20 -13.75
C MET A 407 22.72 10.21 -13.38
N HIS A 408 22.60 10.93 -12.27
CA HIS A 408 23.65 11.85 -11.81
C HIS A 408 24.99 11.12 -11.64
N GLU A 409 24.99 10.00 -10.91
CA GLU A 409 26.21 9.24 -10.69
C GLU A 409 26.66 8.48 -11.95
N ALA A 410 25.75 8.10 -12.84
CA ALA A 410 26.11 7.56 -14.15
C ALA A 410 26.89 8.58 -15.00
N CYS A 411 26.45 9.85 -15.04
CA CYS A 411 27.19 10.94 -15.66
C CYS A 411 28.56 11.10 -15.01
N ARG A 412 28.64 11.09 -13.66
CA ARG A 412 29.90 11.28 -12.94
C ARG A 412 30.91 10.19 -13.25
N ASN A 413 30.47 8.93 -13.26
CA ASN A 413 31.33 7.79 -13.52
C ASN A 413 31.76 7.68 -15.00
N LEU A 414 30.92 8.10 -15.95
CA LEU A 414 31.22 7.96 -17.39
C LEU A 414 31.87 9.22 -18.00
N LEU A 415 31.29 10.39 -17.73
CA LEU A 415 31.66 11.67 -18.35
C LEU A 415 32.61 12.48 -17.47
N GLY A 416 32.74 12.12 -16.20
CA GLY A 416 33.48 12.92 -15.23
C GLY A 416 32.77 14.23 -14.85
N VAL A 417 31.48 14.41 -15.19
CA VAL A 417 30.62 15.57 -14.80
C VAL A 417 29.24 15.09 -14.33
N GLY A 418 28.52 15.88 -13.53
CA GLY A 418 27.18 15.53 -13.04
C GLY A 418 26.07 15.80 -14.06
N ILE A 419 24.84 15.35 -13.75
CA ILE A 419 23.66 15.64 -14.59
C ILE A 419 23.35 17.14 -14.69
N ASP A 420 23.72 17.89 -13.67
CA ASP A 420 23.66 19.35 -13.56
C ASP A 420 24.50 20.09 -14.63
N HIS A 421 25.55 19.44 -15.16
CA HIS A 421 26.32 20.00 -16.26
C HIS A 421 25.56 19.86 -17.59
N PRO A 422 25.63 20.83 -18.53
CA PRO A 422 24.96 20.74 -19.83
C PRO A 422 25.21 19.43 -20.59
N ASP A 423 26.45 18.92 -20.56
CA ASP A 423 26.79 17.62 -21.17
C ASP A 423 26.13 16.44 -20.46
N GLY A 424 25.99 16.51 -19.14
CA GLY A 424 25.30 15.50 -18.32
C GLY A 424 23.80 15.48 -18.60
N LYS A 425 23.14 16.64 -18.62
CA LYS A 425 21.72 16.76 -19.02
C LYS A 425 21.51 16.24 -20.44
N ALA A 426 22.38 16.62 -21.38
CA ALA A 426 22.30 16.16 -22.76
C ALA A 426 22.46 14.64 -22.88
N PHE A 427 23.38 14.03 -22.13
CA PHE A 427 23.55 12.58 -22.05
C PHE A 427 22.33 11.88 -21.46
N ALA A 428 21.75 12.42 -20.40
CA ALA A 428 20.53 11.90 -19.78
C ALA A 428 19.36 11.89 -20.78
N ILE A 429 19.14 12.99 -21.51
CA ILE A 429 18.12 13.10 -22.56
C ILE A 429 18.34 12.04 -23.66
N ARG A 430 19.57 11.91 -24.16
CA ARG A 430 19.89 10.89 -25.18
C ARG A 430 19.66 9.46 -24.68
N THR A 431 19.93 9.21 -23.41
CA THR A 431 19.72 7.91 -22.77
C THR A 431 18.23 7.59 -22.63
N LEU A 432 17.42 8.52 -22.12
CA LEU A 432 15.97 8.35 -22.03
C LEU A 432 15.32 8.11 -23.40
N LYS A 433 15.72 8.88 -24.43
CA LYS A 433 15.26 8.68 -25.81
C LYS A 433 15.62 7.29 -26.34
N PHE A 434 16.86 6.85 -26.13
CA PHE A 434 17.30 5.51 -26.51
C PHE A 434 16.48 4.41 -25.79
N MET A 435 16.25 4.54 -24.49
CA MET A 435 15.40 3.59 -23.76
C MET A 435 13.99 3.53 -24.33
N ARG A 436 13.38 4.67 -24.68
CA ARG A 436 12.05 4.68 -25.32
C ARG A 436 12.02 3.97 -26.66
N GLU A 437 13.07 4.13 -27.49
CA GLU A 437 13.19 3.43 -28.77
C GLU A 437 13.24 1.90 -28.57
N VAL A 438 14.03 1.44 -27.60
CA VAL A 438 14.13 0.02 -27.24
C VAL A 438 12.78 -0.51 -26.73
N LEU A 439 12.10 0.22 -25.84
CA LEU A 439 10.78 -0.18 -25.34
C LEU A 439 9.73 -0.23 -26.46
N ALA A 440 9.72 0.76 -27.36
CA ALA A 440 8.82 0.75 -28.51
C ALA A 440 9.06 -0.46 -29.42
N ARG A 441 10.32 -0.88 -29.59
CA ARG A 441 10.67 -2.12 -30.29
C ARG A 441 10.13 -3.34 -29.55
N PHE A 442 10.30 -3.42 -28.22
CA PHE A 442 9.74 -4.52 -27.43
C PHE A 442 8.21 -4.62 -27.56
N GLN A 443 7.49 -3.51 -27.55
CA GLN A 443 6.04 -3.51 -27.77
C GLN A 443 5.65 -4.09 -29.14
N LYS A 444 6.40 -3.75 -30.19
CA LYS A 444 6.16 -4.29 -31.55
C LYS A 444 6.45 -5.79 -31.63
N GLU A 445 7.51 -6.24 -30.96
CA GLU A 445 7.94 -7.64 -31.00
C GLU A 445 7.05 -8.56 -30.15
N THR A 446 6.61 -8.13 -28.97
CA THR A 446 5.83 -8.97 -28.05
C THR A 446 4.32 -8.72 -28.12
N GLY A 447 3.89 -7.57 -28.63
CA GLY A 447 2.49 -7.14 -28.62
C GLY A 447 1.98 -6.65 -27.25
N HIS A 448 2.84 -6.63 -26.22
CA HIS A 448 2.51 -6.15 -24.87
C HIS A 448 2.90 -4.68 -24.67
N LEU A 449 2.29 -4.03 -23.67
CA LEU A 449 2.57 -2.64 -23.33
C LEU A 449 3.86 -2.54 -22.49
N TYR A 450 4.69 -1.54 -22.78
CA TYR A 450 5.92 -1.22 -22.05
C TYR A 450 5.98 0.27 -21.74
N ASN A 451 6.48 0.63 -20.57
CA ASN A 451 6.67 2.03 -20.18
C ASN A 451 8.03 2.25 -19.50
N LEU A 452 8.48 3.50 -19.59
CA LEU A 452 9.68 4.00 -18.94
C LEU A 452 9.29 4.76 -17.67
N GLU A 453 9.81 4.32 -16.52
CA GLU A 453 9.46 4.89 -15.21
C GLU A 453 10.67 5.48 -14.50
N ALA A 454 10.45 6.62 -13.84
CA ALA A 454 11.33 7.15 -12.80
C ALA A 454 11.05 6.35 -11.52
N THR A 455 11.78 5.25 -11.31
CA THR A 455 11.55 4.34 -10.19
C THR A 455 11.72 5.09 -8.86
N PRO A 456 10.74 5.13 -7.95
CA PRO A 456 10.87 5.82 -6.65
C PRO A 456 12.09 5.35 -5.83
N ALA A 457 12.41 4.06 -5.94
CA ALA A 457 13.67 3.47 -5.50
C ALA A 457 14.05 3.67 -4.03
N GLU A 458 13.07 3.85 -3.14
CA GLU A 458 13.25 4.10 -1.70
C GLU A 458 14.27 3.16 -1.05
N GLY A 459 14.08 1.84 -1.16
CA GLY A 459 15.06 0.84 -0.68
C GLY A 459 16.17 0.52 -1.69
N ALA A 460 15.98 0.80 -2.98
CA ALA A 460 16.93 0.42 -4.02
C ALA A 460 18.12 1.39 -4.13
N SER A 461 17.91 2.68 -3.86
CA SER A 461 18.95 3.72 -3.93
C SER A 461 20.16 3.37 -3.06
N PHE A 462 19.94 3.23 -1.75
CA PHE A 462 20.99 2.87 -0.80
C PHE A 462 21.54 1.45 -1.05
N ARG A 463 20.65 0.47 -1.25
CA ARG A 463 21.05 -0.95 -1.42
C ARG A 463 21.95 -1.16 -2.64
N LEU A 464 21.64 -0.53 -3.77
CA LEU A 464 22.46 -0.66 -4.98
C LEU A 464 23.80 0.07 -4.83
N ALA A 465 23.80 1.28 -4.28
CA ALA A 465 25.02 2.04 -4.05
C ALA A 465 25.97 1.33 -3.08
N LYS A 466 25.46 0.79 -1.97
CA LYS A 466 26.23 0.00 -1.02
C LYS A 466 26.85 -1.24 -1.67
N ALA A 467 26.05 -2.03 -2.38
CA ALA A 467 26.54 -3.23 -3.06
C ALA A 467 27.57 -2.91 -4.16
N ASP A 468 27.46 -1.74 -4.79
CA ASP A 468 28.45 -1.25 -5.75
C ASP A 468 29.74 -0.83 -5.08
N LYS A 469 29.69 -0.07 -3.98
CA LYS A 469 30.89 0.30 -3.21
C LYS A 469 31.65 -0.92 -2.69
N GLU A 470 30.96 -1.97 -2.26
CA GLU A 470 31.59 -3.22 -1.83
C GLU A 470 32.33 -3.93 -2.98
N ARG A 471 31.82 -3.84 -4.20
CA ARG A 471 32.37 -4.53 -5.38
C ARG A 471 33.39 -3.69 -6.15
N PHE A 472 33.20 -2.39 -6.19
CA PHE A 472 33.96 -1.40 -6.94
C PHE A 472 34.24 -0.22 -5.99
N PRO A 473 35.27 -0.31 -5.13
CA PRO A 473 35.49 0.68 -4.08
C PRO A 473 35.61 2.14 -4.57
N ASP A 474 36.12 2.32 -5.79
CA ASP A 474 36.34 3.60 -6.46
C ASP A 474 35.13 4.11 -7.26
N ILE A 475 34.03 3.36 -7.36
CA ILE A 475 32.81 3.85 -8.02
C ILE A 475 32.27 5.10 -7.31
N ILE A 476 31.87 6.09 -8.08
CA ILE A 476 31.31 7.34 -7.55
C ILE A 476 29.85 7.10 -7.17
N THR A 477 29.49 7.43 -5.94
CA THR A 477 28.13 7.43 -5.39
C THR A 477 27.87 8.80 -4.74
N SER A 478 26.61 9.18 -4.56
CA SER A 478 26.24 10.28 -3.67
C SER A 478 26.23 9.83 -2.21
N GLY A 479 26.12 10.77 -1.27
CA GLY A 479 26.08 10.49 0.17
C GLY A 479 27.46 10.33 0.80
N THR A 480 27.49 9.71 1.99
CA THR A 480 28.73 9.48 2.75
C THR A 480 29.24 8.06 2.53
N GLU A 481 30.46 7.74 3.00
CA GLU A 481 30.99 6.37 2.95
C GLU A 481 30.11 5.36 3.71
N THR A 482 29.49 5.79 4.80
CA THR A 482 28.61 4.95 5.63
C THR A 482 27.16 4.93 5.13
N ALA A 483 26.76 5.95 4.38
CA ALA A 483 25.42 6.09 3.81
C ALA A 483 25.46 6.42 2.30
N PRO A 484 26.05 5.57 1.45
CA PRO A 484 26.10 5.83 0.01
C PRO A 484 24.72 5.62 -0.61
N TYR A 485 24.33 6.50 -1.53
CA TYR A 485 23.06 6.39 -2.24
C TYR A 485 23.20 6.81 -3.70
N TYR A 486 22.17 6.49 -4.49
CA TYR A 486 22.04 6.96 -5.87
C TYR A 486 20.88 7.95 -6.00
N THR A 487 21.15 9.06 -6.66
CA THR A 487 20.14 10.10 -6.91
C THR A 487 18.96 9.49 -7.68
N ASN A 488 17.74 9.83 -7.27
CA ASN A 488 16.55 9.20 -7.83
C ASN A 488 16.46 9.46 -9.33
N SER A 489 16.34 8.40 -10.12
CA SER A 489 16.03 8.47 -11.55
C SER A 489 16.93 9.45 -12.32
N THR A 490 16.36 10.57 -12.80
CA THR A 490 17.07 11.68 -13.49
C THR A 490 16.95 13.01 -12.74
N HIS A 491 16.68 12.95 -11.44
CA HIS A 491 16.63 14.14 -10.59
C HIS A 491 18.03 14.76 -10.44
N LEU A 492 18.04 16.04 -10.07
CA LEU A 492 19.24 16.69 -9.54
C LEU A 492 19.56 16.09 -8.16
N PRO A 493 20.83 16.12 -7.73
CA PRO A 493 21.18 15.84 -6.34
C PRO A 493 20.34 16.69 -5.38
N VAL A 494 19.94 16.13 -4.24
CA VAL A 494 18.97 16.76 -3.32
C VAL A 494 19.42 18.14 -2.83
N SER A 495 20.74 18.32 -2.62
CA SER A 495 21.34 19.57 -2.15
C SER A 495 21.99 20.40 -3.27
N PHE A 496 21.49 20.30 -4.50
CA PHE A 496 22.13 20.96 -5.64
C PHE A 496 21.95 22.48 -5.64
N THR A 497 20.72 22.95 -5.44
CA THR A 497 20.36 24.38 -5.48
C THR A 497 19.14 24.62 -4.59
N ASP A 498 19.05 25.83 -4.04
CA ASP A 498 17.86 26.34 -3.35
C ASP A 498 16.92 27.09 -4.32
N ASP A 499 17.34 27.32 -5.57
CA ASP A 499 16.51 27.94 -6.59
C ASP A 499 15.55 26.92 -7.21
N LEU A 500 14.27 27.02 -6.83
CA LEU A 500 13.21 26.17 -7.35
C LEU A 500 13.10 26.27 -8.89
N PHE A 501 13.32 27.44 -9.49
CA PHE A 501 13.16 27.61 -10.93
C PHE A 501 14.29 26.93 -11.69
N GLU A 502 15.51 26.96 -11.16
CA GLU A 502 16.63 26.21 -11.71
C GLU A 502 16.33 24.70 -11.73
N VAL A 503 15.73 24.17 -10.67
CA VAL A 503 15.26 22.77 -10.62
C VAL A 503 14.19 22.52 -11.69
N LEU A 504 13.16 23.36 -11.78
CA LEU A 504 12.06 23.17 -12.73
C LEU A 504 12.56 23.22 -14.18
N GLU A 505 13.38 24.21 -14.54
CA GLU A 505 13.98 24.37 -15.88
C GLU A 505 14.90 23.20 -16.23
N HIS A 506 15.66 22.69 -15.26
CA HIS A 506 16.45 21.49 -15.47
C HIS A 506 15.57 20.26 -15.71
N GLN A 507 14.55 20.06 -14.89
CA GLN A 507 13.74 18.84 -14.88
C GLN A 507 12.72 18.76 -16.04
N ASP A 508 12.23 19.88 -16.58
CA ASP A 508 11.11 19.89 -17.54
C ASP A 508 11.31 18.97 -18.77
N ASP A 509 12.45 19.08 -19.44
CA ASP A 509 12.79 18.26 -20.61
C ASP A 509 12.97 16.77 -20.26
N LEU A 510 13.49 16.48 -19.07
CA LEU A 510 13.76 15.11 -18.63
C LEU A 510 12.47 14.40 -18.27
N GLN A 511 11.61 15.06 -17.48
CA GLN A 511 10.42 14.42 -16.93
C GLN A 511 9.38 14.11 -18.00
N THR A 512 9.31 14.92 -19.05
CA THR A 512 8.42 14.69 -20.20
C THR A 512 8.83 13.50 -21.09
N LEU A 513 10.01 12.92 -20.87
CA LEU A 513 10.47 11.71 -21.58
C LEU A 513 10.02 10.42 -20.91
N TYR A 514 9.61 10.44 -19.63
CA TYR A 514 8.99 9.27 -19.01
C TYR A 514 7.60 9.00 -19.61
N THR A 515 7.28 7.72 -19.77
CA THR A 515 5.97 7.27 -20.26
C THR A 515 5.17 6.52 -19.20
N GLY A 516 5.81 6.23 -18.05
CA GLY A 516 5.21 5.78 -16.81
C GLY A 516 5.40 6.82 -15.70
N GLY A 517 5.58 6.35 -14.47
CA GLY A 517 5.65 7.21 -13.29
C GLY A 517 6.79 8.20 -13.30
N THR A 518 6.47 9.44 -12.95
CA THR A 518 7.41 10.49 -12.58
C THR A 518 6.70 11.49 -11.67
N VAL A 519 7.45 12.11 -10.76
CA VAL A 519 7.01 13.22 -9.92
C VAL A 519 8.21 14.12 -9.61
N VAL A 520 8.01 15.44 -9.71
CA VAL A 520 8.98 16.44 -9.22
C VAL A 520 8.52 16.98 -7.89
N HIS A 521 9.40 16.89 -6.88
CA HIS A 521 9.19 17.51 -5.58
C HIS A 521 9.80 18.91 -5.58
N ILE A 522 8.98 19.90 -5.23
CA ILE A 522 9.39 21.28 -5.02
C ILE A 522 9.56 21.46 -3.50
N PHE A 523 10.79 21.29 -3.02
CA PHE A 523 11.11 21.40 -1.60
C PHE A 523 10.99 22.84 -1.12
N LEU A 524 10.30 23.03 0.01
CA LEU A 524 10.14 24.33 0.68
C LEU A 524 10.70 24.21 2.10
N GLY A 525 11.31 25.29 2.59
CA GLY A 525 11.93 25.32 3.93
C GLY A 525 10.92 25.12 5.06
N GLU A 526 9.69 25.58 4.89
CA GLU A 526 8.58 25.36 5.82
C GLU A 526 7.23 25.53 5.08
N GLN A 527 6.12 25.48 5.82
CA GLN A 527 4.79 25.74 5.27
C GLN A 527 4.66 27.16 4.69
N LEU A 528 3.69 27.37 3.81
CA LEU A 528 3.30 28.71 3.36
C LEU A 528 2.17 29.24 4.25
N ASP A 529 2.32 30.44 4.81
CA ASP A 529 1.32 31.00 5.74
C ASP A 529 0.02 31.45 5.05
N ASP A 530 0.09 31.84 3.77
CA ASP A 530 -1.07 32.21 2.96
C ASP A 530 -1.28 31.19 1.85
N TRP A 531 -2.42 30.50 1.89
CA TRP A 531 -2.81 29.52 0.88
C TRP A 531 -2.81 30.08 -0.54
N ARG A 532 -3.01 31.40 -0.70
CA ARG A 532 -2.95 32.06 -2.01
C ARG A 532 -1.56 32.01 -2.64
N GLN A 533 -0.51 31.92 -1.83
CA GLN A 533 0.87 31.74 -2.30
C GLN A 533 1.07 30.34 -2.87
N ALA A 534 0.57 29.30 -2.19
CA ALA A 534 0.58 27.93 -2.68
C ALA A 534 -0.14 27.83 -4.03
N ARG A 535 -1.34 28.41 -4.13
CA ARG A 535 -2.10 28.51 -5.38
C ARG A 535 -1.30 29.19 -6.49
N ARG A 536 -0.69 30.34 -6.19
CA ARG A 536 0.09 31.11 -7.17
C ARG A 536 1.30 30.31 -7.65
N LEU A 537 2.00 29.62 -6.76
CA LEU A 537 3.16 28.80 -7.11
C LEU A 537 2.75 27.62 -7.99
N VAL A 538 1.71 26.87 -7.62
CA VAL A 538 1.17 25.76 -8.43
C VAL A 538 0.75 26.27 -9.81
N ARG A 539 0.11 27.44 -9.90
CA ARG A 539 -0.26 28.07 -11.17
C ARG A 539 0.96 28.40 -12.04
N VAL A 540 1.96 29.05 -11.46
CA VAL A 540 3.21 29.38 -12.18
C VAL A 540 3.88 28.11 -12.71
N VAL A 541 3.96 27.05 -11.91
CA VAL A 541 4.52 25.77 -12.35
C VAL A 541 3.69 25.16 -13.48
N ALA A 542 2.38 25.07 -13.30
CA ALA A 542 1.49 24.43 -14.25
C ALA A 542 1.44 25.15 -15.62
N GLU A 543 1.39 26.48 -15.61
CA GLU A 543 1.30 27.30 -16.83
C GLU A 543 2.64 27.44 -17.58
N ASN A 544 3.79 27.46 -16.89
CA ASN A 544 5.09 27.70 -17.52
C ASN A 544 5.91 26.45 -17.84
N PHE A 545 5.59 25.30 -17.23
CA PHE A 545 6.32 24.05 -17.42
C PHE A 545 5.42 22.94 -17.98
N ARG A 546 6.03 21.97 -18.66
CA ARG A 546 5.39 20.77 -19.20
C ARG A 546 5.45 19.58 -18.23
N LEU A 547 6.01 19.80 -17.03
CA LEU A 547 6.21 18.80 -15.99
C LEU A 547 4.97 17.94 -15.79
N PRO A 548 5.07 16.61 -15.93
CA PRO A 548 3.86 15.81 -15.99
C PRO A 548 3.09 15.76 -14.67
N TYR A 549 3.82 15.84 -13.57
CA TYR A 549 3.34 15.61 -12.22
C TYR A 549 4.31 16.24 -11.23
N PHE A 550 3.79 17.03 -10.28
CA PHE A 550 4.63 17.72 -9.29
C PHE A 550 3.89 17.91 -7.97
N THR A 551 4.64 18.23 -6.92
CA THR A 551 4.09 18.50 -5.59
C THR A 551 4.92 19.56 -4.89
N LEU A 552 4.30 20.32 -4.00
CA LEU A 552 5.04 21.10 -3.01
C LEU A 552 5.47 20.15 -1.88
N THR A 553 6.60 20.42 -1.24
CA THR A 553 7.11 19.59 -0.15
C THR A 553 7.70 20.49 0.93
N PRO A 554 6.84 21.08 1.79
CA PRO A 554 7.28 21.86 2.94
C PRO A 554 7.91 20.96 4.00
N THR A 555 8.92 21.50 4.68
CA THR A 555 9.58 20.82 5.80
C THR A 555 8.83 21.14 7.10
N PHE A 556 8.67 20.12 7.95
CA PHE A 556 8.03 20.26 9.25
C PHE A 556 8.57 19.20 10.21
N SER A 557 8.44 19.48 11.50
CA SER A 557 8.86 18.62 12.61
C SER A 557 7.65 18.19 13.43
N ILE A 558 7.74 17.02 14.07
CA ILE A 558 6.64 16.49 14.89
C ILE A 558 7.11 16.33 16.33
N CYS A 559 6.50 17.09 17.24
CA CYS A 559 6.67 16.92 18.68
C CYS A 559 5.60 15.94 19.23
N PRO A 560 5.97 15.01 20.14
CA PRO A 560 4.99 14.15 20.82
C PRO A 560 3.94 14.89 21.66
N VAL A 561 4.25 16.12 22.08
CA VAL A 561 3.37 16.99 22.89
C VAL A 561 2.66 18.02 22.01
N HIS A 562 3.44 18.81 21.26
CA HIS A 562 2.93 19.96 20.48
C HIS A 562 2.44 19.61 19.07
N GLY A 563 2.63 18.36 18.62
CA GLY A 563 2.20 17.93 17.28
C GLY A 563 3.04 18.56 16.17
N TYR A 564 2.37 19.10 15.15
CA TYR A 564 3.01 19.69 13.97
C TYR A 564 3.72 21.01 14.28
N ILE A 565 4.97 21.14 13.80
CA ILE A 565 5.82 22.33 13.95
C ILE A 565 6.37 22.72 12.57
N PRO A 566 6.12 23.95 12.09
CA PRO A 566 6.69 24.44 10.83
C PRO A 566 8.21 24.40 10.83
N GLY A 567 8.80 23.88 9.75
CA GLY A 567 10.25 23.86 9.54
C GLY A 567 11.00 22.71 10.24
N GLU A 568 12.32 22.71 10.08
CA GLU A 568 13.21 21.72 10.68
C GLU A 568 13.66 22.15 12.08
N HIS A 569 13.27 21.35 13.09
CA HIS A 569 13.60 21.58 14.49
C HIS A 569 14.13 20.28 15.11
N PRO A 570 15.44 20.16 15.37
CA PRO A 570 16.01 19.00 16.06
C PRO A 570 15.44 18.81 17.48
N PHE A 571 15.06 19.93 18.12
CA PHE A 571 14.40 19.98 19.41
C PHE A 571 13.16 20.88 19.30
N CYS A 572 12.06 20.51 19.97
CA CYS A 572 10.84 21.30 19.92
C CYS A 572 11.09 22.71 20.52
N PRO A 573 10.73 23.79 19.81
CA PRO A 573 11.02 25.17 20.23
C PRO A 573 10.03 25.72 21.27
N TYR A 574 9.01 24.94 21.65
CA TYR A 574 7.98 25.32 22.62
C TYR A 574 8.32 24.82 24.04
N ASP A 575 7.72 25.43 25.05
CA ASP A 575 7.92 25.06 26.47
C ASP A 575 7.33 23.68 26.78
N HIS A 576 8.02 22.88 27.59
CA HIS A 576 7.55 21.56 28.04
C HIS A 576 7.57 21.48 29.56
N THR A 577 6.62 20.76 30.15
CA THR A 577 6.64 20.50 31.59
C THR A 577 7.75 19.49 31.94
N PRO A 578 8.23 19.47 33.21
CA PRO A 578 9.19 18.46 33.65
C PRO A 578 8.73 17.01 33.39
N GLU A 579 7.44 16.73 33.55
CA GLU A 579 6.84 15.41 33.33
C GLU A 579 6.86 15.02 31.84
N GLU A 580 6.63 15.98 30.93
CA GLU A 580 6.72 15.77 29.49
C GLU A 580 8.15 15.49 29.04
N LEU A 581 9.12 16.21 29.60
CA LEU A 581 10.54 15.99 29.35
C LEU A 581 11.02 14.64 29.91
N GLU A 582 10.50 14.21 31.06
CA GLU A 582 10.78 12.88 31.60
C GLU A 582 10.22 11.77 30.69
N ARG A 583 9.03 11.97 30.12
CA ARG A 583 8.35 10.98 29.30
C ARG A 583 8.87 10.91 27.85
N PHE A 584 9.14 12.06 27.23
CA PHE A 584 9.43 12.17 25.79
C PHE A 584 10.79 12.80 25.48
N GLY A 585 11.44 13.43 26.46
CA GLY A 585 12.71 14.13 26.26
C GLY A 585 13.87 13.18 25.99
N LEU A 586 14.87 13.69 25.26
CA LEU A 586 16.15 13.02 25.03
C LEU A 586 17.22 13.70 25.90
N ARG A 587 17.98 12.91 26.65
CA ARG A 587 19.19 13.42 27.31
C ARG A 587 20.28 13.57 26.26
N VAL A 588 20.54 14.82 25.87
CA VAL A 588 21.67 15.16 25.00
C VAL A 588 22.89 15.31 25.90
N GLY A 589 23.91 14.50 25.66
CA GLY A 589 25.13 14.42 26.47
C GLY A 589 26.12 15.54 26.20
#